data_AF-A0A2P2G2I2-F1
#
_entry.id   AF-A0A2P2G2I2-F1
#
_cell.length_a   1.000
_cell.length_b   1.000
_cell.length_c   1.000
_cell.angle_alpha   90.00
_cell.angle_beta   90.00
_cell.angle_gamma   90.00
#
_symmetry.space_group_name_H-M   'P 1'
#
loop_
_entity.id
_entity.type
_entity.pdbx_description
1 polymer ?
#
loop_
_entity_poly.entity_id
_entity_poly.type
_entity_poly.pdbx_seq_one_letter_code
_entity_poly.pdbx_strand_id
1 'polypeptide(L)'
;MGTRTWRQLTVWLHVVTSVGWMGQALALFTLLVISRTSDDGAIRVAATSMAHEIDTFLLAPLANASAFTGFLLAAGTAWGFTRHWWVLAKFAITLVQLYAGIFLLSGALRDSVGSEPAPVALVSGTALMASALAFQAWLSVAKPWGKVRSGAKLPTAPTWVFVVAVLAPLTDITVGLLLGYPLPALSLIVLIVQLVRRRRLLLVTRPKLPAGPPR
;
A
#
# COMPACT_ATOMS: atom_id res chain seq x y z
N MET A 1 3.93 0.88 27.83
CA MET A 1 2.83 0.44 26.94
C MET A 1 3.03 -1.04 26.58
N GLY A 2 1.97 -1.85 26.63
CA GLY A 2 2.05 -3.29 26.30
C GLY A 2 1.92 -3.60 24.80
N THR A 3 2.22 -4.84 24.40
CA THR A 3 2.07 -5.37 23.03
C THR A 3 0.69 -5.10 22.43
N ARG A 4 -0.37 -5.25 23.23
CA ARG A 4 -1.77 -5.06 22.82
C ARG A 4 -2.03 -3.64 22.34
N THR A 5 -1.54 -2.64 23.07
CA THR A 5 -1.73 -1.22 22.75
C THR A 5 -1.05 -0.86 21.44
N TRP A 6 0.22 -1.25 21.26
CA TRP A 6 0.97 -0.98 20.03
C TRP A 6 0.35 -1.67 18.81
N ARG A 7 -0.15 -2.89 18.98
CA ARG A 7 -0.89 -3.58 17.91
C ARG A 7 -2.17 -2.84 17.54
N GLN A 8 -2.93 -2.33 18.51
CA GLN A 8 -4.14 -1.54 18.24
C GLN A 8 -3.81 -0.24 17.50
N LEU A 9 -2.75 0.47 17.94
CA LEU A 9 -2.26 1.67 17.24
C LEU A 9 -1.85 1.37 15.81
N THR A 10 -1.15 0.26 15.57
CA THR A 10 -0.76 -0.16 14.22
C THR A 10 -1.99 -0.42 13.34
N VAL A 11 -3.01 -1.10 13.88
CA VAL A 11 -4.27 -1.35 13.15
C VAL A 11 -5.00 -0.05 12.87
N TRP A 12 -5.11 0.84 13.84
CA TRP A 12 -5.74 2.15 13.68
C TRP A 12 -5.02 2.97 12.60
N LEU A 13 -3.69 3.06 12.65
CA LEU A 13 -2.88 3.77 11.67
C LEU A 13 -3.05 3.17 10.27
N HIS A 14 -3.04 1.84 10.16
CA HIS A 14 -3.28 1.14 8.90
C HIS A 14 -4.65 1.50 8.32
N VAL A 15 -5.70 1.53 9.13
CA VAL A 15 -7.05 1.87 8.66
C VAL A 15 -7.12 3.33 8.20
N VAL A 16 -6.64 4.27 9.03
CA VAL A 16 -6.66 5.71 8.69
C VAL A 16 -5.89 5.99 7.41
N THR A 17 -4.69 5.44 7.26
CA THR A 17 -3.87 5.63 6.06
C THR A 17 -4.47 4.97 4.83
N SER A 18 -5.12 3.82 4.97
CA SER A 18 -5.81 3.14 3.86
C SER A 18 -7.05 3.91 3.39
N VAL A 19 -7.87 4.42 4.31
CA VAL A 19 -9.03 5.26 3.99
C VAL A 19 -8.57 6.57 3.38
N GLY A 20 -7.52 7.18 3.94
CA GLY A 20 -6.91 8.39 3.40
C GLY A 20 -6.43 8.20 1.96
N TRP A 21 -5.72 7.10 1.67
CA TRP A 21 -5.27 6.79 0.31
C TRP A 21 -6.44 6.66 -0.68
N MET A 22 -7.52 5.95 -0.31
CA MET A 22 -8.72 5.85 -1.13
C MET A 22 -9.40 7.20 -1.36
N GLY A 23 -9.48 8.03 -0.32
CA GLY A 23 -10.02 9.39 -0.41
C GLY A 23 -9.21 10.27 -1.37
N GLN A 24 -7.88 10.23 -1.30
CA GLN A 24 -7.03 10.97 -2.23
C GLN A 24 -7.16 10.46 -3.67
N ALA A 25 -7.27 9.14 -3.88
CA ALA A 25 -7.50 8.58 -5.22
C ALA A 25 -8.80 9.13 -5.86
N LEU A 26 -9.87 9.27 -5.07
CA LEU A 26 -11.12 9.90 -5.52
C LEU A 26 -10.96 11.40 -5.77
N ALA A 27 -10.23 12.12 -4.92
CA ALA A 27 -9.96 13.54 -5.11
C ALA A 27 -9.19 13.82 -6.42
N LEU A 28 -8.15 13.03 -6.70
CA LEU A 28 -7.41 13.10 -7.97
C LEU A 28 -8.34 12.83 -9.16
N PHE A 29 -9.16 11.77 -9.09
CA PHE A 29 -10.14 11.47 -10.13
C PHE A 29 -11.08 12.65 -10.40
N THR A 30 -11.64 13.25 -9.35
CA THR A 30 -12.52 14.42 -9.47
C THR A 30 -11.80 15.60 -10.11
N LEU A 31 -10.57 15.93 -9.68
CA LEU A 31 -9.80 17.04 -10.26
C LEU A 31 -9.47 16.82 -11.74
N LEU A 32 -9.10 15.59 -12.13
CA LEU A 32 -8.82 15.27 -13.53
C LEU A 32 -10.08 15.28 -14.41
N VAL A 33 -11.24 14.94 -13.85
CA VAL A 33 -12.53 15.14 -14.52
C VAL A 33 -12.80 16.63 -14.69
N ILE A 34 -12.59 17.46 -13.66
CA ILE A 34 -12.76 18.93 -13.76
C ILE A 34 -11.83 19.53 -14.83
N SER A 35 -10.56 19.10 -14.90
CA SER A 35 -9.63 19.52 -15.96
C SER A 35 -10.12 19.20 -17.38
N ARG A 36 -10.97 18.18 -17.49
CA ARG A 36 -11.52 17.72 -18.77
C ARG A 36 -12.82 18.41 -19.16
N THR A 37 -13.67 18.71 -18.19
CA THR A 37 -15.06 19.10 -18.43
C THR A 37 -15.31 20.59 -18.25
N SER A 38 -14.36 21.34 -17.68
CA SER A 38 -14.51 22.79 -17.52
C SER A 38 -14.33 23.52 -18.85
N ASP A 39 -15.13 24.57 -19.06
CA ASP A 39 -15.01 25.46 -20.22
C ASP A 39 -13.89 26.51 -20.05
N ASP A 40 -13.42 26.72 -18.82
CA ASP A 40 -12.40 27.71 -18.48
C ASP A 40 -11.00 27.06 -18.45
N GLY A 41 -10.12 27.50 -19.34
CA GLY A 41 -8.72 27.05 -19.41
C GLY A 41 -7.95 27.22 -18.09
N ALA A 42 -8.20 28.28 -17.32
CA ALA A 42 -7.52 28.52 -16.05
C ALA A 42 -7.94 27.49 -14.99
N ILE A 43 -9.24 27.14 -14.92
CA ILE A 43 -9.75 26.10 -14.02
C ILE A 43 -9.13 24.75 -14.37
N ARG A 44 -9.00 24.45 -15.66
CA ARG A 44 -8.46 23.16 -16.09
C ARG A 44 -7.02 22.96 -15.66
N VAL A 45 -6.18 23.99 -15.85
CA VAL A 45 -4.77 23.97 -15.46
C VAL A 45 -4.64 23.90 -13.93
N ALA A 46 -5.45 24.68 -13.20
CA ALA A 46 -5.47 24.65 -11.75
C ALA A 46 -5.84 23.26 -11.21
N ALA A 47 -6.82 22.59 -11.82
CA ALA A 47 -7.26 21.26 -11.38
C ALA A 47 -6.16 20.20 -11.54
N THR A 48 -5.47 20.15 -12.69
CA THR A 48 -4.34 19.22 -12.91
C THR A 48 -3.16 19.55 -12.00
N SER A 49 -2.88 20.83 -11.78
CA SER A 49 -1.81 21.26 -10.87
C SER A 49 -2.09 20.81 -9.44
N MET A 50 -3.31 21.02 -8.93
CA MET A 50 -3.67 20.58 -7.59
C MET A 50 -3.73 19.05 -7.46
N ALA A 51 -4.10 18.33 -8.52
CA ALA A 51 -4.02 16.88 -8.53
C ALA A 51 -2.57 16.40 -8.33
N HIS A 52 -1.59 17.05 -8.98
CA HIS A 52 -0.18 16.74 -8.83
C HIS A 52 0.34 17.00 -7.41
N GLU A 53 -0.04 18.13 -6.81
CA GLU A 53 0.33 18.46 -5.43
C GLU A 53 -0.25 17.45 -4.43
N ILE A 54 -1.52 17.09 -4.57
CA ILE A 54 -2.17 16.08 -3.72
C ILE A 54 -1.51 14.71 -3.89
N ASP A 55 -1.20 14.31 -5.12
CA ASP A 55 -0.49 13.05 -5.40
C ASP A 55 0.82 12.97 -4.62
N THR A 56 1.61 14.05 -4.69
CA THR A 56 2.95 14.15 -4.13
C THR A 56 2.94 14.23 -2.61
N PHE A 57 2.10 15.10 -2.04
CA PHE A 57 2.15 15.45 -0.62
C PHE A 57 1.23 14.63 0.28
N LEU A 58 0.16 14.04 -0.26
CA LEU A 58 -0.83 13.30 0.53
C LEU A 58 -0.98 11.87 0.05
N LEU A 59 -1.22 11.64 -1.24
CA LEU A 59 -1.51 10.31 -1.75
C LEU A 59 -0.32 9.37 -1.57
N ALA A 60 0.86 9.76 -2.05
CA ALA A 60 2.05 8.91 -1.98
C ALA A 60 2.46 8.56 -0.53
N PRO A 61 2.51 9.51 0.44
CA PRO A 61 2.81 9.17 1.83
C PRO A 61 1.76 8.25 2.48
N LEU A 62 0.46 8.49 2.23
CA LEU A 62 -0.61 7.64 2.77
C LEU A 62 -0.59 6.23 2.18
N ALA A 63 -0.32 6.09 0.88
CA ALA A 63 -0.15 4.82 0.21
C ALA A 63 1.00 4.01 0.81
N ASN A 64 2.16 4.65 1.00
CA ASN A 64 3.33 4.03 1.61
C ASN A 64 3.07 3.60 3.06
N ALA A 65 2.45 4.46 3.87
CA ALA A 65 2.11 4.16 5.25
C ALA A 65 1.11 3.00 5.37
N SER A 66 0.06 3.01 4.54
CA SER A 66 -0.94 1.93 4.48
C SER A 66 -0.30 0.60 4.10
N ALA A 67 0.53 0.61 3.04
CA ALA A 67 1.20 -0.59 2.59
C ALA A 67 2.14 -1.13 3.67
N PHE A 68 3.05 -0.31 4.20
CA PHE A 68 4.02 -0.70 5.23
C PHE A 68 3.36 -1.29 6.48
N THR A 69 2.36 -0.62 7.02
CA THR A 69 1.60 -1.11 8.17
C THR A 69 0.87 -2.41 7.85
N GLY A 70 0.32 -2.55 6.64
CA GLY A 70 -0.32 -3.77 6.16
C GLY A 70 0.66 -4.95 6.06
N PHE A 71 1.86 -4.72 5.52
CA PHE A 71 2.95 -5.72 5.48
C PHE A 71 3.32 -6.19 6.89
N LEU A 72 3.53 -5.25 7.82
CA LEU A 72 3.91 -5.60 9.19
C LEU A 72 2.80 -6.32 9.95
N LEU A 73 1.54 -5.94 9.76
CA LEU A 73 0.41 -6.65 10.37
C LEU A 73 0.29 -8.08 9.83
N ALA A 74 0.47 -8.28 8.52
CA ALA A 74 0.47 -9.61 7.91
C ALA A 74 1.68 -10.45 8.33
N ALA A 75 2.85 -9.83 8.55
CA ALA A 75 4.07 -10.50 9.01
C ALA A 75 4.02 -10.84 10.51
N GLY A 76 3.52 -9.93 11.34
CA GLY A 76 3.63 -9.98 12.80
C GLY A 76 2.43 -10.60 13.51
N THR A 77 1.38 -10.98 12.79
CA THR A 77 0.20 -11.63 13.37
C THR A 77 0.00 -13.04 12.82
N ALA A 78 -0.75 -13.86 13.55
CA ALA A 78 -1.08 -15.24 13.19
C ALA A 78 -1.85 -15.39 11.85
N TRP A 79 -2.22 -14.27 11.22
CA TRP A 79 -2.86 -14.23 9.91
C TRP A 79 -1.90 -14.66 8.81
N GLY A 80 -0.67 -14.13 8.75
CA GLY A 80 0.32 -14.50 7.73
C GLY A 80 -0.07 -14.16 6.29
N PHE A 81 0.89 -13.78 5.45
CA PHE A 81 0.62 -13.42 4.04
C PHE A 81 -0.03 -14.52 3.19
N THR A 82 0.24 -15.80 3.49
CA THR A 82 -0.12 -16.92 2.62
C THR A 82 -1.13 -17.86 3.26
N ARG A 83 -1.77 -17.48 4.37
CA ARG A 83 -2.72 -18.36 5.06
C ARG A 83 -4.14 -18.20 4.54
N HIS A 84 -4.47 -17.03 4.01
CA HIS A 84 -5.80 -16.68 3.54
C HIS A 84 -5.71 -16.08 2.14
N TRP A 85 -6.48 -16.62 1.21
CA TRP A 85 -6.47 -16.18 -0.19
C TRP A 85 -6.87 -14.70 -0.31
N TRP A 86 -7.83 -14.25 0.51
CA TRP A 86 -8.23 -12.86 0.52
C TRP A 86 -7.08 -11.93 0.97
N VAL A 87 -6.18 -12.36 1.86
CA VAL A 87 -5.01 -11.54 2.26
C VAL A 87 -4.03 -11.42 1.11
N LEU A 88 -3.76 -12.53 0.40
CA LEU A 88 -2.87 -12.54 -0.75
C LEU A 88 -3.40 -11.69 -1.90
N ALA A 89 -4.70 -11.75 -2.18
CA ALA A 89 -5.34 -10.93 -3.21
C ALA A 89 -5.15 -9.42 -2.92
N LYS A 90 -5.41 -8.98 -1.68
CA LYS A 90 -5.19 -7.57 -1.29
C LYS A 90 -3.74 -7.15 -1.43
N PHE A 91 -2.82 -8.03 -1.04
CA PHE A 91 -1.39 -7.79 -1.15
C PHE A 91 -0.96 -7.60 -2.61
N ALA A 92 -1.43 -8.48 -3.51
CA ALA A 92 -1.16 -8.36 -4.93
C ALA A 92 -1.73 -7.04 -5.49
N ILE A 93 -2.98 -6.70 -5.13
CA ILE A 93 -3.62 -5.44 -5.52
C ILE A 93 -2.79 -4.24 -5.03
N THR A 94 -2.37 -4.23 -3.76
CA THR A 94 -1.58 -3.12 -3.20
C THR A 94 -0.23 -2.95 -3.90
N LEU A 95 0.47 -4.05 -4.21
CA LEU A 95 1.74 -3.99 -4.96
C LEU A 95 1.56 -3.44 -6.37
N VAL A 96 0.54 -3.90 -7.09
CA VAL A 96 0.22 -3.41 -8.44
C VAL A 96 -0.12 -1.93 -8.41
N GLN A 97 -0.92 -1.50 -7.43
CA GLN A 97 -1.29 -0.09 -7.28
C GLN A 97 -0.12 0.80 -6.91
N LEU A 98 0.78 0.37 -6.02
CA LEU A 98 1.99 1.14 -5.72
C LEU A 98 2.89 1.27 -6.94
N TYR A 99 3.08 0.19 -7.70
CA TYR A 99 3.85 0.24 -8.93
C TYR A 99 3.23 1.19 -9.96
N ALA A 100 1.93 1.04 -10.21
CA ALA A 100 1.21 1.88 -11.17
C ALA A 100 1.19 3.35 -10.72
N GLY A 101 0.95 3.63 -9.44
CA GLY A 101 0.95 4.98 -8.88
C GLY A 101 2.30 5.66 -9.03
N ILE A 102 3.38 5.01 -8.59
CA ILE A 102 4.73 5.60 -8.58
C ILE A 102 5.30 5.75 -9.99
N PHE A 103 5.23 4.71 -10.82
CA PHE A 103 5.95 4.70 -12.10
C PHE A 103 5.12 5.16 -13.30
N LEU A 104 3.79 5.00 -13.25
CA LEU A 104 2.92 5.35 -14.38
C LEU A 104 2.16 6.64 -14.11
N LEU A 105 1.44 6.70 -12.99
CA LEU A 105 0.49 7.76 -12.70
C LEU A 105 1.18 9.06 -12.29
N SER A 106 2.14 9.01 -11.37
CA SER A 106 2.81 10.21 -10.85
C SER A 106 3.65 10.92 -11.93
N GLY A 107 4.38 10.16 -12.74
CA GLY A 107 5.12 10.69 -13.89
C GLY A 107 4.21 11.32 -14.94
N ALA A 108 3.18 10.59 -15.39
CA ALA A 108 2.23 11.11 -16.37
C ALA A 108 1.44 12.32 -15.84
N LEU A 109 1.14 12.36 -14.54
CA LEU A 109 0.47 13.50 -13.91
C LEU A 109 1.35 14.74 -13.88
N ARG A 110 2.63 14.59 -13.52
CA ARG A 110 3.63 15.66 -13.56
C ARG A 110 3.80 16.22 -14.98
N ASP A 111 3.93 15.34 -15.96
CA ASP A 111 4.09 15.74 -17.37
C ASP A 111 2.83 16.40 -17.92
N SER A 112 1.67 16.14 -17.31
CA SER A 112 0.41 16.73 -17.72
C SER A 112 0.15 18.14 -17.16
N VAL A 113 0.95 18.60 -16.20
CA VAL A 113 0.78 19.94 -15.60
C VAL A 113 0.96 21.02 -16.69
N GLY A 114 -0.08 21.84 -16.89
CA GLY A 114 -0.10 22.88 -17.92
C GLY A 114 -0.42 22.37 -19.33
N SER A 115 -0.56 21.06 -19.52
CA SER A 115 -1.07 20.48 -20.77
C SER A 115 -2.59 20.31 -20.70
N GLU A 116 -3.27 20.74 -21.75
CA GLU A 116 -4.73 20.85 -21.76
C GLU A 116 -5.31 20.22 -23.03
N PRO A 117 -6.22 19.23 -22.95
CA PRO A 117 -6.81 18.63 -21.73
C PRO A 117 -5.95 17.54 -21.07
N ALA A 118 -6.08 17.38 -19.74
CA ALA A 118 -5.44 16.29 -18.99
C ALA A 118 -5.64 14.94 -19.68
N PRO A 119 -4.67 14.01 -19.80
CA PRO A 119 -4.82 12.74 -20.52
C PRO A 119 -5.96 11.80 -20.07
N VAL A 120 -6.56 11.03 -21.00
CA VAL A 120 -7.71 10.14 -20.68
C VAL A 120 -7.24 9.01 -19.77
N ALA A 121 -6.01 8.54 -20.03
CA ALA A 121 -5.35 7.52 -19.25
C ALA A 121 -5.19 7.91 -17.77
N LEU A 122 -5.03 9.20 -17.44
CA LEU A 122 -4.93 9.65 -16.04
C LEU A 122 -6.29 9.59 -15.34
N VAL A 123 -7.36 10.02 -16.03
CA VAL A 123 -8.73 9.93 -15.51
C VAL A 123 -9.13 8.48 -15.29
N SER A 124 -8.90 7.60 -16.28
CA SER A 124 -9.21 6.19 -16.13
C SER A 124 -8.30 5.50 -15.12
N GLY A 125 -7.02 5.87 -15.05
CA GLY A 125 -6.06 5.33 -14.09
C GLY A 125 -6.44 5.63 -12.64
N THR A 126 -6.82 6.87 -12.34
CA THR A 126 -7.28 7.26 -10.99
C THR A 126 -8.61 6.62 -10.62
N ALA A 127 -9.54 6.48 -11.56
CA ALA A 127 -10.79 5.75 -11.36
C ALA A 127 -10.55 4.25 -11.07
N LEU A 128 -9.64 3.61 -11.81
CA LEU A 128 -9.26 2.21 -11.59
C LEU A 128 -8.58 2.03 -10.23
N MET A 129 -7.71 2.95 -9.82
CA MET A 129 -7.06 2.95 -8.52
C MET A 129 -8.09 3.03 -7.39
N ALA A 130 -9.00 4.01 -7.44
CA ALA A 130 -10.08 4.14 -6.45
C ALA A 130 -10.97 2.88 -6.40
N SER A 131 -11.34 2.33 -7.56
CA SER A 131 -12.14 1.11 -7.67
C SER A 131 -11.44 -0.11 -7.06
N ALA A 132 -10.13 -0.24 -7.30
CA ALA A 132 -9.33 -1.32 -6.75
C ALA A 132 -9.19 -1.22 -5.22
N LEU A 133 -9.06 0.00 -4.67
CA LEU A 133 -9.08 0.22 -3.22
C LEU A 133 -10.45 -0.07 -2.60
N ALA A 134 -11.54 0.31 -3.26
CA ALA A 134 -12.90 -0.04 -2.82
C ALA A 134 -13.12 -1.55 -2.81
N PHE A 135 -12.66 -2.25 -3.85
CA PHE A 135 -12.68 -3.72 -3.89
C PHE A 135 -11.82 -4.32 -2.77
N GLN A 136 -10.64 -3.76 -2.49
CA GLN A 136 -9.79 -4.16 -1.38
C GLN A 136 -10.48 -3.99 -0.02
N ALA A 137 -11.22 -2.90 0.17
CA ALA A 137 -12.03 -2.66 1.35
C ALA A 137 -13.15 -3.71 1.47
N TRP A 138 -13.88 -3.99 0.39
CA TRP A 138 -14.91 -5.03 0.35
C TRP A 138 -14.35 -6.42 0.70
N LEU A 139 -13.18 -6.79 0.18
CA LEU A 139 -12.49 -8.03 0.54
C LEU A 139 -12.17 -8.13 2.04
N SER A 140 -12.02 -7.00 2.75
CA SER A 140 -11.84 -6.96 4.21
C SER A 140 -13.07 -7.40 4.97
N VAL A 141 -14.25 -7.13 4.41
CA VAL A 141 -15.54 -7.42 5.03
C VAL A 141 -15.99 -8.81 4.63
N ALA A 142 -16.07 -9.08 3.32
CA ALA A 142 -16.65 -10.30 2.79
C ALA A 142 -15.79 -11.55 3.06
N LYS A 143 -14.46 -11.41 3.12
CA LYS A 143 -13.48 -12.52 3.31
C LYS A 143 -13.86 -13.81 2.56
N PRO A 144 -14.14 -13.74 1.24
CA PRO A 144 -14.89 -14.80 0.54
C PRO A 144 -14.11 -16.10 0.36
N TRP A 145 -12.77 -16.07 0.45
CA TRP A 145 -11.93 -17.24 0.25
C TRP A 145 -11.30 -17.74 1.55
N GLY A 146 -11.51 -19.04 1.83
CA GLY A 146 -11.04 -19.73 3.02
C GLY A 146 -9.50 -19.80 3.19
N LYS A 147 -9.03 -20.76 3.99
CA LYS A 147 -7.60 -20.89 4.31
C LYS A 147 -6.85 -21.57 3.15
N VAL A 148 -5.70 -21.00 2.77
CA VAL A 148 -4.74 -21.57 1.80
C VAL A 148 -3.97 -22.75 2.43
N ARG A 149 -3.63 -22.64 3.72
CA ARG A 149 -2.93 -23.69 4.49
C ARG A 149 -3.45 -23.78 5.92
N SER A 150 -3.75 -25.00 6.36
CA SER A 150 -3.98 -25.32 7.77
C SER A 150 -2.65 -25.76 8.39
N GLY A 151 -2.01 -24.86 9.13
CA GLY A 151 -0.77 -25.13 9.88
C GLY A 151 -0.76 -24.39 11.21
N ALA A 152 0.20 -24.75 12.08
CA ALA A 152 0.35 -24.18 13.42
C ALA A 152 0.35 -22.64 13.39
N LYS A 153 -0.38 -22.01 14.32
CA LYS A 153 -0.41 -20.54 14.45
C LYS A 153 0.99 -20.07 14.86
N LEU A 154 1.64 -19.25 14.04
CA LEU A 154 2.88 -18.58 14.45
C LEU A 154 2.58 -17.66 15.64
N PRO A 155 3.49 -17.57 16.63
CA PRO A 155 3.37 -16.64 17.75
C PRO A 155 3.23 -15.19 17.27
N THR A 156 2.48 -14.37 18.01
CA THR A 156 2.42 -12.93 17.75
C THR A 156 3.79 -12.31 17.91
N ALA A 157 4.15 -11.42 16.98
CA ALA A 157 5.43 -10.73 17.00
C ALA A 157 5.64 -9.92 18.29
N PRO A 158 6.90 -9.72 18.71
CA PRO A 158 7.25 -8.90 19.88
C PRO A 158 6.89 -7.42 19.68
N THR A 159 6.72 -6.69 20.79
CA THR A 159 6.25 -5.28 20.84
C THR A 159 6.97 -4.35 19.87
N TRP A 160 8.30 -4.50 19.74
CA TRP A 160 9.12 -3.60 18.93
C TRP A 160 8.71 -3.61 17.45
N VAL A 161 8.16 -4.71 16.94
CA VAL A 161 7.67 -4.79 15.55
C VAL A 161 6.50 -3.83 15.34
N PHE A 162 5.60 -3.73 16.32
CA PHE A 162 4.46 -2.82 16.27
C PHE A 162 4.88 -1.37 16.56
N VAL A 163 5.91 -1.16 17.38
CA VAL A 163 6.50 0.18 17.57
C VAL A 163 7.07 0.69 16.25
N VAL A 164 7.87 -0.13 15.55
CA VAL A 164 8.42 0.22 14.23
C VAL A 164 7.31 0.45 13.21
N ALA A 165 6.23 -0.35 13.26
CA ALA A 165 5.09 -0.18 12.36
C ALA A 165 4.39 1.18 12.49
N VAL A 166 4.44 1.79 13.67
CA VAL A 166 3.86 3.13 13.92
C VAL A 166 4.90 4.21 13.64
N LEU A 167 6.12 4.07 14.17
CA LEU A 167 7.12 5.12 14.12
C LEU A 167 7.72 5.31 12.71
N ALA A 168 7.93 4.23 11.94
CA ALA A 168 8.60 4.34 10.65
C ALA A 168 7.77 5.16 9.62
N PRO A 169 6.45 4.90 9.41
CA PRO A 169 5.65 5.72 8.52
C PRO A 169 5.52 7.18 8.98
N LEU A 170 5.39 7.41 10.29
CA LEU A 170 5.35 8.77 10.83
C LEU A 170 6.66 9.51 10.60
N THR A 171 7.79 8.81 10.74
CA THR A 171 9.11 9.36 10.45
C THR A 171 9.24 9.66 8.96
N ASP A 172 8.88 8.74 8.07
CA ASP A 172 8.92 8.94 6.62
C ASP A 172 8.03 10.11 6.17
N ILE A 173 6.82 10.24 6.75
CA ILE A 173 5.91 11.37 6.49
C ILE A 173 6.52 12.69 7.00
N THR A 174 7.03 12.71 8.24
CA THR A 174 7.59 13.93 8.85
C THR A 174 8.85 14.38 8.12
N VAL A 175 9.74 13.45 7.79
CA VAL A 175 10.97 13.70 7.04
C VAL A 175 10.65 14.10 5.60
N GLY A 176 9.68 13.45 4.95
CA GLY A 176 9.24 13.80 3.60
C GLY A 176 8.63 15.20 3.51
N LEU A 177 7.83 15.61 4.51
CA LEU A 177 7.27 16.96 4.61
C LEU A 177 8.35 18.01 4.93
N LEU A 178 9.37 17.67 5.73
CA LEU A 178 10.45 18.60 6.11
C LEU A 178 11.53 18.76 5.03
N LEU A 179 11.81 17.72 4.23
CA LEU A 179 12.89 17.72 3.24
C LEU A 179 12.40 17.89 1.80
N GLY A 180 11.09 17.92 1.54
CA GLY A 180 10.52 18.17 0.20
C GLY A 180 10.71 17.03 -0.82
N TYR A 181 11.19 15.86 -0.39
CA TYR A 181 11.36 14.69 -1.24
C TYR A 181 10.76 13.45 -0.57
N PRO A 182 9.72 12.80 -1.14
CA PRO A 182 9.27 11.51 -0.65
C PRO A 182 10.28 10.43 -1.06
N LEU A 183 11.12 9.99 -0.13
CA LEU A 183 12.04 8.87 -0.33
C LEU A 183 11.50 7.60 0.35
N PRO A 184 10.73 6.73 -0.34
CA PRO A 184 10.41 5.40 0.17
C PRO A 184 11.60 4.43 -0.01
N ALA A 185 12.85 4.91 0.09
CA ALA A 185 14.03 4.08 -0.12
C ALA A 185 14.25 3.11 1.06
N LEU A 186 14.06 3.57 2.30
CA LEU A 186 14.26 2.76 3.50
C LEU A 186 13.16 1.71 3.68
N SER A 187 11.91 2.03 3.36
CA SER A 187 10.78 1.10 3.44
C SER A 187 10.91 -0.05 2.42
N LEU A 188 11.37 0.25 1.19
CA LEU A 188 11.68 -0.77 0.17
C LEU A 188 12.83 -1.69 0.59
N ILE A 189 13.92 -1.13 1.13
CA ILE A 189 15.08 -1.91 1.58
C ILE A 189 14.68 -2.86 2.72
N VAL A 190 13.94 -2.37 3.72
CA VAL A 190 13.47 -3.19 4.85
C VAL A 190 12.51 -4.27 4.37
N LEU A 191 11.62 -3.96 3.42
CA LEU A 191 10.69 -4.93 2.85
C LEU A 191 11.43 -6.06 2.11
N ILE A 192 12.41 -5.72 1.27
CA ILE A 192 13.25 -6.67 0.52
C ILE A 192 14.03 -7.56 1.49
N VAL A 193 14.65 -6.96 2.51
CA VAL A 193 15.41 -7.71 3.53
C VAL A 193 14.51 -8.71 4.26
N GLN A 194 13.30 -8.33 4.64
CA GLN A 194 12.38 -9.21 5.35
C GLN A 194 11.81 -10.34 4.47
N LEU A 195 11.48 -10.04 3.20
CA LEU A 195 11.06 -11.05 2.22
C LEU A 195 12.16 -12.09 1.97
N VAL A 196 13.41 -11.63 1.82
CA VAL A 196 14.58 -12.52 1.64
C VAL A 196 14.83 -13.36 2.89
N ARG A 197 14.80 -12.75 4.08
CA ARG A 197 15.05 -13.45 5.35
C ARG A 197 13.99 -14.53 5.61
N ARG A 198 12.72 -14.24 5.32
CA ARG A 198 11.61 -15.18 5.48
C ARG A 198 11.66 -16.33 4.47
N ARG A 199 12.09 -16.06 3.22
CA ARG A 199 12.33 -17.09 2.20
C ARG A 199 13.44 -18.05 2.64
N ARG A 200 14.53 -17.53 3.21
CA ARG A 200 15.63 -18.34 3.75
C ARG A 200 15.17 -19.23 4.90
N LEU A 201 14.39 -18.71 5.85
CA LEU A 201 13.85 -19.51 6.96
C LEU A 201 12.95 -20.66 6.49
N LEU A 202 12.10 -20.43 5.49
CA LEU A 202 11.24 -21.48 4.92
C LEU A 202 12.01 -22.58 4.17
N LEU A 203 13.17 -22.23 3.58
CA LEU A 203 14.04 -23.20 2.89
C LEU A 203 14.85 -24.04 3.88
N VAL A 204 15.31 -23.44 4.98
CA VAL A 204 16.05 -24.14 6.05
C VAL A 204 15.17 -25.14 6.81
N THR A 205 13.86 -24.87 6.92
CA THR A 205 12.94 -25.69 7.73
C THR A 205 12.23 -26.80 6.92
N ARG A 206 12.54 -27.01 5.64
CA ARG A 206 12.00 -28.16 4.89
C ARG A 206 12.68 -29.45 5.37
N PRO A 207 11.95 -30.45 5.91
CA PRO A 207 12.52 -31.75 6.19
C PRO A 207 13.00 -32.36 4.87
N LYS A 208 14.20 -32.95 4.84
CA LYS A 208 14.60 -33.85 3.76
C LYS A 208 13.57 -34.99 3.73
N LEU A 209 12.85 -35.13 2.61
CA LEU A 209 11.98 -36.29 2.40
C LEU A 209 12.86 -37.55 2.50
N PRO A 210 12.46 -38.58 3.27
CA PRO A 210 13.21 -39.83 3.28
C PRO A 210 13.22 -40.40 1.86
N ALA A 211 14.41 -40.79 1.39
CA ALA A 211 14.57 -41.47 0.13
C ALA A 211 13.65 -42.70 0.11
N GLY A 212 12.75 -42.76 -0.88
CA GLY A 212 11.85 -43.91 -1.05
C GLY A 212 12.66 -45.21 -1.18
N PRO A 213 12.09 -46.34 -0.73
CA PRO A 213 12.82 -47.60 -0.70
C PRO A 213 13.26 -48.04 -2.11
N PRO A 214 14.45 -48.67 -2.24
CA PRO A 214 14.92 -49.22 -3.51
C PRO A 214 13.94 -50.30 -4.00
N ARG A 215 13.64 -50.24 -5.29
CA ARG A 215 12.82 -51.24 -6.01
C ARG A 215 13.58 -52.55 -6.19
#